data_AF-A0A0Q8SUF6-F1
#
_entry.id   AF-A0A0Q8SUF6-F1
#
_cell.length_a   1.000
_cell.length_b   1.000
_cell.length_c   1.000
_cell.angle_alpha   90.00
_cell.angle_beta   90.00
_cell.angle_gamma   90.00
#
_symmetry.space_group_name_H-M   'P 1'
#
loop_
_entity.id
_entity.type
_entity.pdbx_description
1 polymer ?
#
loop_
_entity_poly.entity_id
_entity_poly.type
_entity_poly.pdbx_seq_one_letter_code
_entity_poly.pdbx_strand_id
1 'polypeptide(L)'
;MLHNLSCTVSFLVLAAGLLASGAAWAQLASDSTAAQRAQEACRSEVSKFEEAIGFIRRSQGNQAAADLKEKLLPARLESEILFKEGYCGLARHIREKKLG
;
A
#
# COMPACT_ATOMS: atom_id res chain seq x y z
N MET A 1 -32.77 -48.67 48.83
CA MET A 1 -33.80 -47.64 49.11
C MET A 1 -33.48 -46.44 48.22
N LEU A 2 -34.42 -46.09 47.34
CA LEU A 2 -34.37 -44.86 46.54
C LEU A 2 -34.27 -43.64 47.48
N HIS A 3 -33.55 -42.59 47.07
CA HIS A 3 -34.13 -41.30 46.67
C HIS A 3 -33.02 -40.26 46.41
N ASN A 4 -33.02 -39.73 45.19
CA ASN A 4 -32.92 -38.31 44.84
C ASN A 4 -31.78 -37.45 45.40
N LEU A 5 -30.90 -37.02 44.48
CA LEU A 5 -30.45 -35.63 44.31
C LEU A 5 -29.79 -35.53 42.91
N SER A 6 -30.53 -35.78 41.84
CA SER A 6 -31.18 -34.73 41.04
C SER A 6 -30.42 -33.39 40.98
N CYS A 7 -29.80 -33.17 39.82
CA CYS A 7 -30.11 -32.02 38.98
C CYS A 7 -29.49 -30.66 39.36
N THR A 8 -28.18 -30.55 39.55
CA THR A 8 -27.53 -29.22 39.56
C THR A 8 -26.21 -29.09 38.80
N VAL A 9 -25.57 -30.18 38.35
CA VAL A 9 -24.20 -30.08 37.78
C VAL A 9 -24.17 -29.94 36.25
N SER A 10 -25.29 -30.13 35.54
CA SER A 10 -25.24 -30.33 34.08
C SER A 10 -25.72 -29.16 33.19
N PHE A 11 -26.01 -27.96 33.72
CA PHE A 11 -26.59 -26.88 32.89
C PHE A 11 -25.74 -25.60 32.71
N LEU A 12 -24.50 -25.55 33.20
CA LEU A 12 -23.68 -24.32 33.15
C LEU A 12 -22.46 -24.36 32.20
N VAL A 13 -22.43 -25.27 31.23
CA VAL A 13 -21.32 -25.33 30.24
C VAL A 13 -21.78 -25.07 28.80
N LEU A 14 -23.08 -24.90 28.54
CA LEU A 14 -23.62 -24.85 27.16
C LEU A 14 -23.95 -23.44 26.61
N ALA A 15 -23.37 -22.36 27.16
CA ALA A 15 -23.69 -20.99 26.74
C ALA A 15 -22.49 -20.14 26.26
N ALA A 16 -21.29 -20.70 26.15
CA ALA A 16 -20.07 -19.93 25.82
C ALA A 16 -19.47 -20.23 24.43
N GLY A 17 -20.17 -20.97 23.56
CA GLY A 17 -19.61 -21.45 22.29
C GLY A 17 -19.96 -20.67 21.01
N LEU A 18 -20.94 -19.76 21.05
CA LEU A 18 -21.55 -19.24 19.80
C LEU A 18 -21.19 -17.79 19.42
N LEU A 19 -20.29 -17.11 20.12
CA LEU A 19 -19.89 -15.73 19.79
C LEU A 19 -18.57 -15.60 19.02
N ALA A 20 -17.88 -16.70 18.69
CA ALA A 20 -16.53 -16.65 18.12
C ALA A 20 -16.45 -16.61 16.57
N SER A 21 -17.57 -16.60 15.84
CA SER A 21 -17.54 -16.72 14.37
C SER A 21 -17.66 -15.39 13.60
N GLY A 22 -17.66 -14.24 14.28
CA GLY A 22 -17.88 -12.93 13.64
C GLY A 22 -16.62 -12.14 13.24
N ALA A 23 -15.43 -12.52 13.71
CA ALA A 23 -14.25 -11.65 13.65
C ALA A 23 -13.35 -11.80 12.41
N ALA A 24 -13.64 -12.73 11.49
CA ALA A 24 -12.76 -13.01 10.36
C ALA A 24 -12.80 -11.96 9.22
N TRP A 25 -13.77 -11.05 9.21
CA TRP A 25 -13.98 -10.11 8.09
C TRP A 25 -13.44 -8.69 8.35
N ALA A 26 -13.06 -8.37 9.58
CA ALA A 26 -12.58 -7.03 9.94
C ALA A 26 -11.11 -6.78 9.56
N GLN A 27 -10.31 -7.82 9.31
CA GLN A 27 -8.87 -7.70 9.04
C GLN A 27 -8.55 -7.30 7.59
N LEU A 28 -9.46 -7.51 6.64
CA LEU A 28 -9.24 -7.21 5.22
C LEU A 28 -9.35 -5.71 4.89
N ALA A 29 -10.19 -4.96 5.61
CA ALA A 29 -10.40 -3.53 5.34
C ALA A 29 -9.21 -2.66 5.78
N SER A 30 -8.58 -3.00 6.91
CA SER A 30 -7.41 -2.27 7.43
C SER A 30 -6.17 -2.42 6.54
N ASP A 31 -6.01 -3.58 5.89
CA ASP A 31 -4.88 -3.86 4.99
C ASP A 31 -4.98 -3.05 3.69
N SER A 32 -6.17 -2.93 3.12
CA SER A 32 -6.39 -2.12 1.90
C SER A 32 -6.07 -0.63 2.13
N THR A 33 -6.41 -0.10 3.30
CA THR A 33 -6.18 1.31 3.64
C THR A 33 -4.68 1.58 3.84
N ALA A 34 -3.94 0.63 4.44
CA ALA A 34 -2.49 0.74 4.58
C ALA A 34 -1.78 0.67 3.22
N ALA A 35 -2.19 -0.26 2.35
CA ALA A 35 -1.66 -0.39 1.00
C ALA A 35 -1.93 0.86 0.14
N GLN A 36 -3.11 1.48 0.27
CA GLN A 36 -3.43 2.73 -0.41
C GLN A 36 -2.54 3.88 0.04
N ARG A 37 -2.34 4.08 1.35
CA ARG A 37 -1.44 5.12 1.87
C ARG A 37 0.00 4.92 1.40
N ALA A 38 0.46 3.67 1.31
CA ALA A 38 1.79 3.37 0.78
C ALA A 38 1.91 3.76 -0.70
N GLN A 39 0.90 3.46 -1.52
CA GLN A 39 0.85 3.89 -2.91
C GLN A 39 0.83 5.43 -3.06
N GLU A 40 0.08 6.13 -2.22
CA GLU A 40 0.03 7.59 -2.22
C GLU A 40 1.40 8.20 -1.87
N ALA A 41 2.09 7.64 -0.88
CA ALA A 41 3.45 8.05 -0.54
C ALA A 41 4.41 7.86 -1.72
N CYS A 42 4.33 6.72 -2.41
CA CYS A 42 5.13 6.46 -3.61
C CYS A 42 4.83 7.45 -4.74
N ARG A 43 3.56 7.80 -4.96
CA ARG A 43 3.15 8.81 -5.95
C ARG A 43 3.69 10.19 -5.59
N SER A 44 3.74 10.55 -4.30
CA SER A 44 4.31 11.82 -3.84
C SER A 44 5.80 11.92 -4.20
N GLU A 45 6.57 10.84 -4.02
CA GLU A 45 7.99 10.82 -4.41
C GLU A 45 8.18 10.99 -5.92
N VAL A 46 7.37 10.32 -6.75
CA VAL A 46 7.40 10.51 -8.21
C VAL A 46 7.02 11.95 -8.57
N SER A 47 6.06 12.55 -7.86
CA SER A 47 5.62 13.93 -8.10
C SER A 47 6.74 14.95 -7.87
N LYS A 48 7.62 14.74 -6.88
CA LYS A 48 8.76 15.64 -6.62
C LYS A 48 9.75 15.65 -7.78
N PHE A 49 10.06 14.46 -8.32
CA PHE A 49 10.88 14.33 -9.52
C PHE A 49 10.26 15.07 -10.71
N GLU A 50 8.97 14.86 -10.98
CA GLU A 50 8.27 15.53 -12.08
C GLU A 50 8.18 17.05 -11.87
N GLU A 51 8.06 17.52 -10.63
CA GLU A 51 8.12 18.95 -10.30
C GLU A 51 9.49 19.55 -10.62
N ALA A 52 10.57 18.85 -10.29
CA ALA A 52 11.93 19.26 -10.63
C ALA A 52 12.14 19.34 -12.15
N ILE A 53 11.71 18.31 -12.90
CA ILE A 53 11.72 18.36 -14.38
C ILE A 53 10.85 19.52 -14.89
N GLY A 54 9.70 19.77 -14.28
CA GLY A 54 8.82 20.90 -14.57
C GLY A 54 9.50 22.26 -14.35
N PHE A 55 10.33 22.41 -13.31
CA PHE A 55 11.15 23.60 -13.08
C PHE A 55 12.19 23.80 -14.17
N ILE A 56 12.90 22.73 -14.56
CA ILE A 56 13.87 22.77 -15.67
C ILE A 56 13.17 23.18 -16.96
N ARG A 57 11.98 22.66 -17.22
CA ARG A 57 11.18 23.03 -18.40
C ARG A 57 10.87 24.52 -18.43
N ARG A 58 10.49 25.10 -17.29
CA ARG A 58 10.16 26.53 -17.18
C ARG A 58 11.40 27.43 -17.26
N SER A 59 12.54 26.98 -16.73
CA SER A 59 13.77 27.78 -16.63
C SER A 59 14.71 27.66 -17.83
N GLN A 60 14.79 26.48 -18.45
CA GLN A 60 15.74 26.14 -19.50
C GLN A 60 15.06 25.65 -20.80
N GLY A 61 13.74 25.51 -20.79
CA GLY A 61 12.94 25.16 -21.96
C GLY A 61 12.63 23.67 -22.09
N ASN A 62 11.73 23.36 -23.04
CA ASN A 62 11.19 22.02 -23.24
C ASN A 62 12.27 20.99 -23.58
N GLN A 63 13.22 21.33 -24.45
CA GLN A 63 14.27 20.40 -24.88
C GLN A 63 15.18 20.00 -23.72
N ALA A 64 15.63 20.97 -22.92
CA ALA A 64 16.50 20.70 -21.78
C ALA A 64 15.84 19.76 -20.75
N ALA A 65 14.54 19.96 -20.48
CA ALA A 65 13.79 19.09 -19.58
C ALA A 65 13.58 17.68 -20.16
N ALA A 66 13.30 17.57 -21.46
CA ALA A 66 13.14 16.29 -22.14
C ALA A 66 14.46 15.50 -22.15
N ASP A 67 15.56 16.14 -22.52
CA ASP A 67 16.89 15.51 -22.52
C ASP A 67 17.33 15.09 -21.13
N LEU A 68 17.05 15.91 -20.11
CA LEU A 68 17.36 15.58 -18.74
C LEU A 68 16.50 14.40 -18.25
N LYS A 69 15.18 14.43 -18.48
CA LYS A 69 14.29 13.33 -18.09
C LYS A 69 14.71 12.03 -18.78
N GLU A 70 15.00 12.05 -20.07
CA GLU A 70 15.42 10.85 -20.81
C GLU A 70 16.77 10.29 -20.31
N LYS A 71 17.71 11.15 -19.90
CA LYS A 71 18.99 10.73 -19.31
C LYS A 71 18.82 10.10 -17.92
N LEU A 72 17.93 10.65 -17.10
CA LEU A 72 17.76 10.23 -15.70
C LEU A 72 16.80 9.05 -15.57
N LEU A 73 15.71 9.07 -16.34
CA LEU A 73 14.64 8.11 -16.31
C LEU A 73 14.05 7.96 -17.74
N PRO A 74 14.68 7.12 -18.59
CA PRO A 74 14.22 6.91 -19.96
C PRO A 74 12.76 6.46 -20.00
N ALA A 75 11.97 6.96 -20.95
CA ALA A 75 10.53 6.70 -21.02
C ALA A 75 10.20 5.19 -21.09
N ARG A 76 11.05 4.40 -21.76
CA ARG A 76 10.90 2.94 -21.82
C ARG A 76 11.07 2.29 -20.44
N LEU A 77 12.08 2.73 -19.69
CA LEU A 77 12.37 2.20 -18.35
C LEU A 77 11.28 2.62 -17.36
N GLU A 78 10.82 3.87 -17.42
CA GLU A 78 9.68 4.37 -16.64
C GLU A 78 8.46 3.48 -16.86
N SER A 79 8.11 3.23 -18.12
CA SER A 79 6.96 2.40 -18.50
C SER A 79 7.11 0.95 -18.03
N GLU A 80 8.31 0.38 -18.17
CA GLU A 80 8.60 -0.98 -17.71
C GLU A 80 8.47 -1.13 -16.19
N ILE A 81 9.01 -0.18 -15.42
CA ILE A 81 8.92 -0.19 -13.96
C ILE A 81 7.46 0.02 -13.53
N LEU A 82 6.75 0.98 -14.11
CA LEU A 82 5.34 1.22 -13.78
C LEU A 82 4.48 -0.01 -14.08
N PHE A 83 4.73 -0.71 -15.18
CA PHE A 83 4.01 -1.93 -15.53
C PHE A 83 4.30 -3.09 -14.56
N LYS A 84 5.56 -3.30 -14.17
CA LYS A 84 5.99 -4.43 -13.34
C LYS A 84 5.79 -4.20 -11.85
N GLU A 85 6.06 -2.99 -11.37
CA GLU A 85 6.21 -2.66 -9.96
C GLU A 85 5.34 -1.46 -9.51
N GLY A 86 4.67 -0.79 -10.44
CA GLY A 86 3.86 0.39 -10.16
C GLY A 86 4.66 1.58 -9.64
N TYR A 87 3.94 2.54 -9.05
CA TYR A 87 4.53 3.78 -8.54
C TYR A 87 5.58 3.55 -7.45
N CYS A 88 5.48 2.48 -6.67
CA CYS A 88 6.44 2.20 -5.61
C CYS A 88 7.78 1.67 -6.14
N GLY A 89 7.76 0.86 -7.20
CA GLY A 89 8.98 0.51 -7.92
C GLY A 89 9.64 1.73 -8.54
N LEU A 90 8.84 2.62 -9.13
CA LEU A 90 9.34 3.85 -9.73
C LEU A 90 9.95 4.78 -8.69
N ALA A 91 9.26 5.01 -7.57
CA ALA A 91 9.76 5.80 -6.45
C ALA A 91 11.06 5.21 -5.88
N ARG A 92 11.18 3.88 -5.79
CA ARG A 92 12.41 3.21 -5.38
C ARG A 92 13.56 3.50 -6.34
N HIS A 93 13.32 3.37 -7.65
CA HIS A 93 14.31 3.69 -8.67
C HIS A 93 14.79 5.15 -8.57
N ILE A 94 13.86 6.11 -8.41
CA ILE A 94 14.15 7.54 -8.23
C ILE A 94 15.04 7.77 -7.01
N ARG A 95 14.76 7.13 -5.87
CA ARG A 95 15.58 7.24 -4.65
C ARG A 95 16.97 6.64 -4.82
N GLU A 96 17.07 5.44 -5.39
CA GLU A 96 18.35 4.76 -5.64
C GLU A 96 19.27 5.59 -6.55
N LYS A 97 18.67 6.30 -7.51
CA LYS A 97 19.37 7.18 -8.45
C LYS A 97 19.54 8.63 -7.94
N LYS A 98 19.02 8.96 -6.74
CA LYS A 98 19.04 10.31 -6.14
C LYS A 98 18.46 11.38 -7.07
N LEU A 99 17.34 11.04 -7.71
CA LEU A 99 16.66 11.91 -8.69
C LEU A 99 15.56 12.76 -8.06
N GLY A 100 15.15 12.45 -6.82
CA GLY A 100 14.11 13.15 -6.07
C GLY A 100 14.63 14.23 -5.15
#